data_AF-A0AAU9J043-F1
#
_entry.id   AF-A0AAU9J043-F1
#
_cell.length_a   1.000
_cell.length_b   1.000
_cell.length_c   1.000
_cell.angle_alpha   90.00
_cell.angle_beta   90.00
_cell.angle_gamma   90.00
#
_symmetry.space_group_name_H-M   'P 1'
#
loop_
_entity.id
_entity.type
_entity.pdbx_description
1 polymer ?
#
loop_
_entity_poly.entity_id
_entity_poly.type
_entity_poly.pdbx_seq_one_letter_code
_entity_poly.pdbx_strand_id
1 'polypeptide(L)'
;MEHRKIESDIEGLVKKYNLDSDPFAGYSFKASPNREYELQKQEESFKLSRSSPLMPSHLIYESPQYSKTPELYEQQKESMNSKAIASAMKALQDRLKSVENAKNQLQADMDTLEKKNYEDKQKLSSELKRAVYNEKDLEKKCYECDQVLKAKNALIIKLEDQVGFLNTQCEFIEKENKRVQAQYKIDKENWALQAEHFKKLLNSKNNSEESSLEALSAEKAKNRNLEGKILEKDIMIDSLNEEIYELQQNLDSQKEINKKNTDRLEEELRKTKLELNDKERRLEEANRNYQEMITKKETEIRELRLHISELNKMNNLNEEARNALKREHIETRHYVKDITEINEQLVDSLKRENQVKFLLNNSMRERSLSSKSSKKRKKFAMSLKKPSFKKIPKTSKHKREVSEGSSSERSSKGFTPRRHVKSPSYLDSNKNKERELEFRIQELDREISQLNGMYKQLLLMSDDENRDLGSLKAQLDDISGKMEEKSKILYSLKRKHQGMLREKMLTFN
;
A
#
# COMPACT_ATOMS: atom_id res chain seq x y z
N MET A 1 40.77 41.60 -13.86
CA MET A 1 40.77 41.39 -12.38
C MET A 1 41.16 39.95 -12.01
N GLU A 2 41.09 39.01 -12.97
CA GLU A 2 41.21 37.57 -12.71
C GLU A 2 42.53 37.10 -12.10
N HIS A 3 43.69 37.71 -12.43
CA HIS A 3 44.99 37.28 -11.89
C HIS A 3 45.02 37.20 -10.36
N ARG A 4 44.48 38.21 -9.66
CA ARG A 4 44.42 38.22 -8.18
C ARG A 4 43.55 37.12 -7.59
N LYS A 5 42.62 36.56 -8.37
CA LYS A 5 41.80 35.43 -7.94
C LYS A 5 42.60 34.14 -7.99
N ILE A 6 43.38 33.93 -9.06
CA ILE A 6 44.28 32.78 -9.20
C ILE A 6 45.34 32.78 -8.09
N GLU A 7 45.93 33.94 -7.78
CA GLU A 7 46.88 34.09 -6.66
C GLU A 7 46.25 33.72 -5.31
N SER A 8 45.03 34.20 -5.03
CA SER A 8 44.28 33.88 -3.80
C SER A 8 43.88 32.40 -3.72
N ASP A 9 43.52 31.76 -4.83
CA ASP A 9 43.15 30.35 -4.87
C ASP A 9 44.38 29.45 -4.66
N ILE A 10 45.57 29.87 -5.10
CA ILE A 10 46.85 29.18 -4.86
C ILE A 10 47.28 29.34 -3.38
N GLU A 11 47.23 30.54 -2.80
CA GLU A 11 47.51 30.72 -1.36
C GLU A 11 46.56 29.88 -0.48
N GLY A 12 45.29 29.78 -0.87
CA GLY A 12 44.29 28.95 -0.19
C GLY A 12 44.59 27.45 -0.25
N LEU A 13 45.26 26.98 -1.30
CA LEU A 13 45.74 25.59 -1.41
C LEU A 13 46.99 25.36 -0.57
N VAL A 14 47.99 26.24 -0.61
CA VAL A 14 49.24 26.08 0.17
C VAL A 14 48.94 25.97 1.68
N LYS A 15 48.08 26.86 2.20
CA LYS A 15 47.65 26.84 3.61
C LYS A 15 46.79 25.61 4.00
N LYS A 16 46.31 24.82 3.04
CA LYS A 16 45.48 23.64 3.29
C LYS A 16 46.28 22.34 3.37
N TYR A 17 47.53 22.31 2.88
CA TYR A 17 48.36 21.11 2.79
C TYR A 17 49.56 21.07 3.75
N ASN A 18 49.79 22.13 4.54
CA ASN A 18 50.73 22.13 5.68
C ASN A 18 52.14 21.58 5.35
N LEU A 19 52.72 22.03 4.24
CA LEU A 19 53.99 21.53 3.68
C LEU A 19 55.27 21.99 4.43
N ASP A 20 55.14 22.32 5.72
CA ASP A 20 56.26 22.61 6.64
C ASP A 20 56.75 21.33 7.35
N SER A 21 56.97 20.26 6.58
CA SER A 21 57.53 19.00 7.08
C SER A 21 58.87 18.68 6.40
N ASP A 22 59.95 18.97 7.14
CA ASP A 22 61.35 18.78 6.76
C ASP A 22 61.63 17.39 6.13
N PRO A 23 62.09 17.31 4.85
CA PRO A 23 62.20 16.04 4.12
C PRO A 23 63.39 15.17 4.53
N PHE A 24 64.24 15.59 5.49
CA PHE A 24 65.51 14.93 5.79
C PHE A 24 65.52 13.97 7.00
N ALA A 25 64.39 13.78 7.69
CA ALA A 25 64.29 12.92 8.88
C ALA A 25 63.78 11.50 8.58
N GLY A 26 64.57 10.62 7.94
CA GLY A 26 64.10 9.24 7.68
C GLY A 26 65.05 8.15 7.15
N TYR A 27 66.23 8.46 6.60
CA TYR A 27 67.06 7.45 5.93
C TYR A 27 67.92 6.60 6.89
N SER A 28 67.30 5.57 7.50
CA SER A 28 68.01 4.51 8.22
C SER A 28 68.58 3.47 7.23
N PHE A 29 69.82 3.67 6.81
CA PHE A 29 70.49 2.82 5.81
C PHE A 29 70.95 1.48 6.42
N LYS A 30 70.08 0.46 6.43
CA LYS A 30 70.47 -0.93 6.72
C LYS A 30 71.08 -1.57 5.48
N ALA A 31 72.40 -1.50 5.35
CA ALA A 31 73.15 -2.17 4.30
C ALA A 31 72.96 -3.71 4.35
N SER A 32 72.83 -4.35 3.20
CA SER A 32 72.81 -5.83 3.09
C SER A 32 74.24 -6.38 3.16
N PRO A 33 74.56 -7.32 4.07
CA PRO A 33 75.93 -7.73 4.37
C PRO A 33 76.45 -8.80 3.40
N ASN A 34 76.40 -8.54 2.08
CA ASN A 34 76.67 -9.59 1.08
C ASN A 34 77.32 -9.09 -0.22
N ARG A 35 78.13 -8.01 -0.17
CA ARG A 35 78.82 -7.46 -1.36
C ARG A 35 80.31 -7.17 -1.19
N GLU A 36 80.92 -7.72 -0.14
CA GLU A 36 82.30 -7.39 0.28
C GLU A 36 83.31 -8.53 0.01
N TYR A 37 82.85 -9.70 -0.44
CA TYR A 37 83.67 -10.92 -0.57
C TYR A 37 84.26 -11.22 -1.96
N GLU A 38 83.89 -10.46 -3.01
CA GLU A 38 84.35 -10.74 -4.39
C GLU A 38 85.44 -9.80 -4.91
N LEU A 39 85.58 -8.59 -4.35
CA LEU A 39 86.61 -7.63 -4.79
C LEU A 39 88.02 -7.97 -4.30
N GLN A 40 88.16 -8.77 -3.23
CA GLN A 40 89.47 -9.07 -2.64
C GLN A 40 90.27 -10.17 -3.37
N LYS A 41 89.77 -10.70 -4.49
CA LYS A 41 90.38 -11.83 -5.24
C LYS A 41 91.05 -11.48 -6.57
N GLN A 42 91.06 -10.21 -6.98
CA GLN A 42 91.70 -9.81 -8.26
C GLN A 42 93.11 -9.21 -8.11
N GLU A 43 93.47 -8.63 -6.95
CA GLU A 43 94.76 -7.94 -6.79
C GLU A 43 95.98 -8.84 -6.59
N GLU A 44 95.81 -10.09 -6.13
CA GLU A 44 96.93 -11.01 -5.86
C GLU A 44 97.58 -11.60 -7.13
N SER A 45 96.96 -11.44 -8.29
CA SER A 45 97.37 -12.10 -9.54
C SER A 45 98.55 -11.42 -10.30
N PHE A 46 98.99 -10.22 -9.89
CA PHE A 46 99.84 -9.36 -10.73
C PHE A 46 101.27 -9.06 -10.19
N LYS A 47 101.88 -9.98 -9.43
CA LYS A 47 103.25 -9.80 -8.87
C LYS A 47 104.17 -11.04 -8.94
N LEU A 48 104.25 -11.75 -10.08
CA LEU A 48 105.10 -12.97 -10.16
C LEU A 48 105.70 -13.29 -11.56
N SER A 49 106.33 -12.32 -12.23
CA SER A 49 106.93 -12.56 -13.57
C SER A 49 108.14 -11.68 -13.98
N ARG A 50 109.07 -11.37 -13.06
CA ARG A 50 110.38 -10.78 -13.41
C ARG A 50 111.55 -11.33 -12.59
N SER A 51 112.08 -12.48 -13.00
CA SER A 51 113.35 -13.04 -12.53
C SER A 51 114.20 -13.54 -13.71
N SER A 52 115.02 -12.66 -14.28
CA SER A 52 115.96 -13.04 -15.35
C SER A 52 117.07 -13.94 -14.79
N PRO A 53 117.38 -15.09 -15.41
CA PRO A 53 118.55 -15.87 -15.04
C PRO A 53 119.83 -15.14 -15.45
N LEU A 54 120.73 -14.88 -14.50
CA LEU A 54 122.13 -14.63 -14.84
C LEU A 54 122.77 -15.96 -15.23
N MET A 55 123.23 -16.07 -16.48
CA MET A 55 124.14 -17.15 -16.89
C MET A 55 125.60 -16.70 -16.72
N PRO A 56 126.42 -17.41 -15.92
CA PRO A 56 127.81 -17.03 -15.68
C PRO A 56 128.80 -17.63 -16.69
N SER A 57 130.06 -17.25 -16.55
CA SER A 57 131.26 -17.94 -17.06
C SER A 57 131.36 -18.16 -18.58
N HIS A 58 131.94 -17.19 -19.29
CA HIS A 58 132.92 -17.54 -20.32
C HIS A 58 134.27 -17.77 -19.63
N LEU A 59 134.74 -19.02 -19.66
CA LEU A 59 136.09 -19.36 -19.22
C LEU A 59 137.13 -18.76 -20.17
N ILE A 60 138.12 -18.06 -19.61
CA ILE A 60 139.34 -17.69 -20.32
C ILE A 60 140.14 -18.99 -20.48
N TYR A 61 140.11 -19.59 -21.67
CA TYR A 61 140.92 -20.77 -21.96
C TYR A 61 142.26 -20.32 -22.53
N GLU A 62 143.30 -20.44 -21.72
CA GLU A 62 144.67 -20.03 -22.09
C GLU A 62 145.17 -20.88 -23.26
N SER A 63 145.63 -20.22 -24.34
CA SER A 63 146.36 -20.89 -25.43
C SER A 63 147.86 -20.86 -25.12
N PRO A 64 148.52 -22.01 -24.88
CA PRO A 64 149.94 -22.02 -24.54
C PRO A 64 150.81 -21.53 -25.70
N GLN A 65 151.73 -20.60 -25.45
CA GLN A 65 152.70 -20.16 -26.45
C GLN A 65 153.77 -21.24 -26.69
N TYR A 66 153.58 -22.05 -27.73
CA TYR A 66 154.63 -22.92 -28.27
C TYR A 66 155.52 -22.16 -29.27
N SER A 67 156.47 -21.38 -28.77
CA SER A 67 157.50 -20.71 -29.56
C SER A 67 158.88 -21.37 -29.44
N LYS A 68 159.16 -22.28 -30.37
CA LYS A 68 160.44 -22.45 -31.09
C LYS A 68 161.76 -22.30 -30.29
N THR A 69 162.28 -23.45 -29.86
CA THR A 69 163.69 -23.87 -30.03
C THR A 69 163.62 -25.31 -30.58
N PRO A 70 164.63 -25.86 -31.31
CA PRO A 70 166.07 -25.56 -31.21
C PRO A 70 166.81 -25.27 -32.54
N GLU A 71 167.83 -24.42 -32.46
CA GLU A 71 168.97 -24.42 -33.39
C GLU A 71 170.23 -24.78 -32.61
N LEU A 72 170.64 -26.05 -32.67
CA LEU A 72 171.94 -26.51 -32.18
C LEU A 72 172.27 -27.88 -32.78
N TYR A 73 173.02 -27.91 -33.89
CA TYR A 73 174.25 -28.69 -34.00
C TYR A 73 174.98 -28.35 -35.31
N GLU A 74 176.27 -28.04 -35.21
CA GLU A 74 177.15 -27.83 -36.35
C GLU A 74 178.26 -28.89 -36.31
N GLN A 75 178.65 -29.42 -37.48
CA GLN A 75 179.71 -30.43 -37.67
C GLN A 75 179.33 -31.83 -37.11
N GLN A 76 179.72 -32.98 -37.70
CA GLN A 76 180.86 -33.29 -38.56
C GLN A 76 180.57 -34.32 -39.68
N LYS A 77 181.31 -34.15 -40.78
CA LYS A 77 182.00 -35.17 -41.61
C LYS A 77 181.29 -36.37 -42.27
N GLU A 78 181.38 -36.36 -43.60
CA GLU A 78 182.07 -37.37 -44.43
C GLU A 78 181.81 -38.87 -44.18
N SER A 79 180.94 -39.48 -44.99
CA SER A 79 181.37 -40.42 -46.06
C SER A 79 180.17 -40.98 -46.83
N MET A 80 180.39 -41.45 -48.07
CA MET A 80 179.31 -41.94 -48.94
C MET A 80 179.13 -43.46 -48.85
N ASN A 81 177.89 -43.91 -48.60
CA ASN A 81 177.20 -45.09 -49.14
C ASN A 81 176.09 -45.57 -48.17
N SER A 82 174.93 -46.08 -48.60
CA SER A 82 174.22 -45.93 -49.89
C SER A 82 172.72 -46.18 -49.64
N LYS A 83 171.83 -45.62 -50.47
CA LYS A 83 170.35 -45.81 -50.49
C LYS A 83 169.55 -45.49 -49.21
N ALA A 84 169.93 -45.97 -48.03
CA ALA A 84 169.13 -45.87 -46.79
C ALA A 84 168.80 -44.43 -46.39
N ILE A 85 169.78 -43.52 -46.36
CA ILE A 85 169.56 -42.10 -46.02
C ILE A 85 168.64 -41.43 -47.06
N ALA A 86 168.85 -41.69 -48.36
CA ALA A 86 167.99 -41.16 -49.42
C ALA A 86 166.54 -41.71 -49.32
N SER A 87 166.38 -42.98 -48.93
CA SER A 87 165.07 -43.58 -48.67
C SER A 87 164.40 -42.99 -47.43
N ALA A 88 165.15 -42.67 -46.38
CA ALA A 88 164.65 -42.01 -45.18
C ALA A 88 164.24 -40.55 -45.47
N MET A 89 165.07 -39.79 -46.20
CA MET A 89 164.73 -38.45 -46.66
C MET A 89 163.50 -38.45 -47.57
N LYS A 90 163.39 -39.42 -48.49
CA LYS A 90 162.19 -39.56 -49.33
C LYS A 90 160.95 -39.91 -48.50
N ALA A 91 161.05 -40.87 -47.58
CA ALA A 91 159.94 -41.22 -46.69
C ALA A 91 159.50 -40.03 -45.80
N LEU A 92 160.45 -39.19 -45.36
CA LEU A 92 160.16 -37.94 -44.66
C LEU A 92 159.51 -36.90 -45.58
N GLN A 93 159.96 -36.73 -46.83
CA GLN A 93 159.32 -35.84 -47.81
C GLN A 93 157.91 -36.29 -48.17
N ASP A 94 157.69 -37.58 -48.41
CA ASP A 94 156.38 -38.13 -48.74
C ASP A 94 155.44 -38.09 -47.52
N ARG A 95 155.95 -38.29 -46.29
CA ARG A 95 155.20 -38.05 -45.05
C ARG A 95 154.90 -36.58 -44.81
N LEU A 96 155.82 -35.67 -45.13
CA LEU A 96 155.64 -34.22 -44.99
C LEU A 96 154.56 -33.72 -45.96
N LYS A 97 154.61 -34.13 -47.24
CA LYS A 97 153.52 -33.92 -48.21
C LYS A 97 152.19 -34.52 -47.74
N SER A 98 152.21 -35.71 -47.14
CA SER A 98 150.99 -36.31 -46.58
C SER A 98 150.41 -35.50 -45.42
N VAL A 99 151.26 -34.87 -44.60
CA VAL A 99 150.83 -33.99 -43.50
C VAL A 99 150.38 -32.63 -44.02
N GLU A 100 151.02 -32.07 -45.06
CA GLU A 100 150.57 -30.85 -45.73
C GLU A 100 149.22 -31.07 -46.43
N ASN A 101 149.04 -32.19 -47.13
CA ASN A 101 147.75 -32.57 -47.71
C ASN A 101 146.67 -32.76 -46.64
N ALA A 102 146.99 -33.43 -45.52
CA ALA A 102 146.06 -33.59 -44.41
C ALA A 102 145.72 -32.24 -43.74
N LYS A 103 146.69 -31.33 -43.59
CA LYS A 103 146.46 -29.97 -43.09
C LYS A 103 145.55 -29.18 -44.04
N ASN A 104 145.81 -29.25 -45.34
CA ASN A 104 145.02 -28.53 -46.35
C ASN A 104 143.59 -29.08 -46.43
N GLN A 105 143.41 -30.41 -46.29
CA GLN A 105 142.10 -31.03 -46.17
C GLN A 105 141.37 -30.58 -44.89
N LEU A 106 142.03 -30.66 -43.73
CA LEU A 106 141.45 -30.22 -42.46
C LEU A 106 141.09 -28.72 -42.47
N GLN A 107 141.87 -27.88 -43.15
CA GLN A 107 141.51 -26.47 -43.34
C GLN A 107 140.25 -26.33 -44.21
N ALA A 108 140.17 -27.02 -45.35
CA ALA A 108 138.98 -26.99 -46.20
C ALA A 108 137.73 -27.56 -45.49
N ASP A 109 137.91 -28.57 -44.64
CA ASP A 109 136.86 -29.14 -43.79
C ASP A 109 136.41 -28.13 -42.72
N MET A 110 137.34 -27.41 -42.07
CA MET A 110 137.01 -26.31 -41.16
C MET A 110 136.27 -25.18 -41.88
N ASP A 111 136.78 -24.68 -43.00
CA ASP A 111 136.17 -23.59 -43.77
C ASP A 111 134.73 -23.96 -44.20
N THR A 112 134.52 -25.23 -44.56
CA THR A 112 133.20 -25.79 -44.88
C THR A 112 132.28 -25.87 -43.66
N LEU A 113 132.80 -26.29 -42.51
CA LEU A 113 132.05 -26.36 -41.25
C LEU A 113 131.71 -24.96 -40.71
N GLU A 114 132.62 -23.98 -40.80
CA GLU A 114 132.37 -22.59 -40.41
C GLU A 114 131.30 -21.96 -41.28
N LYS A 115 131.39 -22.13 -42.61
CA LYS A 115 130.36 -21.67 -43.54
C LYS A 115 129.00 -22.31 -43.23
N LYS A 116 128.94 -23.62 -43.03
CA LYS A 116 127.70 -24.32 -42.67
C LYS A 116 127.12 -23.82 -41.34
N ASN A 117 127.96 -23.67 -40.31
CA ASN A 117 127.55 -23.14 -39.00
C ASN A 117 127.00 -21.71 -39.12
N TYR A 118 127.59 -20.88 -39.98
CA TYR A 118 127.07 -19.54 -40.29
C TYR A 118 125.70 -19.59 -40.99
N GLU A 119 125.52 -20.48 -41.97
CA GLU A 119 124.24 -20.69 -42.67
C GLU A 119 123.15 -21.24 -41.73
N ASP A 120 123.44 -22.27 -40.93
CA ASP A 120 122.54 -22.83 -39.93
C ASP A 120 122.16 -21.77 -38.86
N LYS A 121 123.12 -20.94 -38.43
CA LYS A 121 122.89 -19.82 -37.50
C LYS A 121 122.03 -18.70 -38.10
N GLN A 122 122.20 -18.37 -39.38
CA GLN A 122 121.29 -17.45 -40.08
C GLN A 122 119.88 -18.03 -40.16
N LYS A 123 119.75 -19.31 -40.53
CA LYS A 123 118.47 -20.02 -40.62
C LYS A 123 117.74 -20.01 -39.27
N LEU A 124 118.40 -20.46 -38.20
CA LEU A 124 117.86 -20.41 -36.82
C LEU A 124 117.46 -18.99 -36.40
N SER A 125 118.23 -17.97 -36.75
CA SER A 125 117.86 -16.57 -36.46
C SER A 125 116.60 -16.12 -37.22
N SER A 126 116.42 -16.58 -38.47
CA SER A 126 115.23 -16.29 -39.27
C SER A 126 113.98 -17.03 -38.78
N GLU A 127 114.14 -18.29 -38.34
CA GLU A 127 113.07 -19.12 -37.79
C GLU A 127 112.63 -18.59 -36.42
N LEU A 128 113.56 -18.21 -35.55
CA LEU A 128 113.27 -17.57 -34.26
C LEU A 128 112.52 -16.22 -34.44
N LYS A 129 112.94 -15.38 -35.40
CA LYS A 129 112.23 -14.13 -35.72
C LYS A 129 110.80 -14.38 -36.21
N ARG A 130 110.58 -15.43 -37.01
CA ARG A 130 109.24 -15.84 -37.46
C ARG A 130 108.39 -16.39 -36.30
N ALA A 131 108.98 -17.18 -35.40
CA ALA A 131 108.30 -17.70 -34.23
C ALA A 131 107.82 -16.57 -33.30
N VAL A 132 108.69 -15.62 -32.94
CA VAL A 132 108.36 -14.47 -32.08
C VAL A 132 107.34 -13.52 -32.75
N TYR A 133 107.32 -13.43 -34.09
CA TYR A 133 106.27 -12.69 -34.80
C TYR A 133 104.91 -13.38 -34.69
N ASN A 134 104.87 -14.70 -34.93
CA ASN A 134 103.65 -15.51 -34.84
C ASN A 134 103.09 -15.55 -33.40
N GLU A 135 103.98 -15.63 -32.40
CA GLU A 135 103.64 -15.59 -30.98
C GLU A 135 102.87 -14.29 -30.63
N LYS A 136 103.38 -13.13 -31.06
CA LYS A 136 102.72 -11.82 -30.81
C LYS A 136 101.41 -11.64 -31.57
N ASP A 137 101.29 -12.21 -32.76
CA ASP A 137 100.04 -12.24 -33.52
C ASP A 137 98.98 -13.13 -32.81
N LEU A 138 99.40 -14.24 -32.21
CA LEU A 138 98.54 -15.10 -31.38
C LEU A 138 98.17 -14.42 -30.04
N GLU A 139 99.10 -13.79 -29.34
CA GLU A 139 98.80 -12.98 -28.13
C GLU A 139 97.72 -11.93 -28.41
N LYS A 140 97.87 -11.18 -29.51
CA LYS A 140 96.90 -10.17 -29.93
C LYS A 140 95.52 -10.77 -30.23
N LYS A 141 95.46 -11.91 -30.91
CA LYS A 141 94.21 -12.63 -31.21
C LYS A 141 93.53 -13.18 -29.96
N CYS A 142 94.30 -13.70 -29.00
CA CYS A 142 93.77 -14.12 -27.70
C CYS A 142 93.15 -12.93 -26.94
N TYR A 143 93.85 -11.79 -26.88
CA TYR A 143 93.32 -10.57 -26.25
C TYR A 143 92.05 -10.05 -26.93
N GLU A 144 91.98 -10.08 -28.27
CA GLU A 144 90.76 -9.72 -29.02
C GLU A 144 89.60 -10.67 -28.72
N CYS A 145 89.85 -11.98 -28.64
CA CYS A 145 88.86 -12.97 -28.21
C CYS A 145 88.36 -12.73 -26.77
N ASP A 146 89.25 -12.44 -25.81
CA ASP A 146 88.89 -12.16 -24.42
C ASP A 146 87.98 -10.93 -24.29
N GLN A 147 88.26 -9.87 -25.06
CA GLN A 147 87.42 -8.67 -25.07
C GLN A 147 86.04 -8.94 -25.70
N VAL A 148 85.97 -9.76 -26.75
CA VAL A 148 84.70 -10.23 -27.33
C VAL A 148 83.92 -11.11 -26.35
N LEU A 149 84.58 -11.99 -25.59
CA LEU A 149 83.95 -12.82 -24.55
C LEU A 149 83.39 -11.96 -23.42
N LYS A 150 84.16 -10.98 -22.91
CA LYS A 150 83.68 -10.02 -21.89
C LYS A 150 82.47 -9.23 -22.38
N ALA A 151 82.49 -8.73 -23.61
CA ALA A 151 81.36 -8.02 -24.21
C ALA A 151 80.11 -8.91 -24.33
N LYS A 152 80.26 -10.18 -24.74
CA LYS A 152 79.16 -11.16 -24.80
C LYS A 152 78.60 -11.49 -23.43
N ASN A 153 79.44 -11.72 -22.43
CA ASN A 153 78.99 -12.01 -21.06
C ASN A 153 78.23 -10.82 -20.45
N ALA A 154 78.70 -9.59 -20.68
CA ALA A 154 78.00 -8.37 -20.26
C ALA A 154 76.65 -8.16 -20.98
N LEU A 155 76.49 -8.70 -22.20
CA LEU A 155 75.19 -8.72 -22.90
C LEU A 155 74.28 -9.82 -22.36
N ILE A 156 74.80 -11.01 -22.05
CA ILE A 156 74.04 -12.12 -21.45
C ILE A 156 73.38 -11.68 -20.13
N ILE A 157 74.15 -11.07 -19.21
CA ILE A 157 73.62 -10.59 -17.92
C ILE A 157 72.45 -9.61 -18.12
N LYS A 158 72.57 -8.67 -19.07
CA LYS A 158 71.49 -7.72 -19.40
C LYS A 158 70.23 -8.40 -19.94
N LEU A 159 70.40 -9.48 -20.73
CA LEU A 159 69.28 -10.26 -21.25
C LEU A 159 68.63 -11.12 -20.15
N GLU A 160 69.43 -11.65 -19.21
CA GLU A 160 68.94 -12.37 -18.03
C GLU A 160 68.13 -11.45 -17.10
N ASP A 161 68.60 -10.21 -16.85
CA ASP A 161 67.85 -9.17 -16.12
C ASP A 161 66.52 -8.84 -16.82
N GLN A 162 66.52 -8.67 -18.14
CA GLN A 162 65.30 -8.42 -18.93
C GLN A 162 64.32 -9.59 -18.89
N VAL A 163 64.80 -10.84 -19.01
CA VAL A 163 63.97 -12.05 -18.88
C VAL A 163 63.40 -12.16 -17.47
N GLY A 164 64.18 -11.85 -16.43
CA GLY A 164 63.71 -11.79 -15.04
C GLY A 164 62.58 -10.78 -14.86
N PHE A 165 62.73 -9.57 -15.41
CA PHE A 165 61.70 -8.52 -15.38
C PHE A 165 60.41 -8.96 -16.10
N LEU A 166 60.52 -9.46 -17.33
CA LEU A 166 59.37 -9.94 -18.11
C LEU A 166 58.64 -11.10 -17.43
N ASN A 167 59.36 -12.04 -16.82
CA ASN A 167 58.75 -13.11 -16.02
C ASN A 167 57.92 -12.56 -14.84
N THR A 168 58.42 -11.53 -14.13
CA THR A 168 57.64 -10.89 -13.05
C THR A 168 56.38 -10.16 -13.56
N GLN A 169 56.42 -9.57 -14.76
CA GLN A 169 55.22 -9.01 -15.39
C GLN A 169 54.20 -10.10 -15.76
N CYS A 170 54.64 -11.21 -16.36
CA CYS A 170 53.78 -12.35 -16.67
C CYS A 170 53.10 -12.93 -15.42
N GLU A 171 53.86 -13.12 -14.32
CA GLU A 171 53.30 -13.55 -13.04
C GLU A 171 52.24 -12.58 -12.49
N PHE A 172 52.47 -11.26 -12.58
CA PHE A 172 51.51 -10.25 -12.15
C PHE A 172 50.22 -10.31 -12.99
N ILE A 173 50.35 -10.35 -14.32
CA ILE A 173 49.21 -10.43 -15.25
C ILE A 173 48.41 -11.72 -15.03
N GLU A 174 49.06 -12.85 -14.76
CA GLU A 174 48.37 -14.08 -14.38
C GLU A 174 47.59 -13.97 -13.06
N LYS A 175 48.20 -13.39 -12.02
CA LYS A 175 47.56 -13.19 -10.71
C LYS A 175 46.35 -12.25 -10.83
N GLU A 176 46.48 -11.16 -11.57
CA GLU A 176 45.41 -10.20 -11.82
C GLU A 176 44.29 -10.80 -12.68
N ASN A 177 44.60 -11.58 -13.72
CA ASN A 177 43.60 -12.29 -14.53
C ASN A 177 42.82 -13.30 -13.66
N LYS A 178 43.49 -14.06 -12.78
CA LYS A 178 42.85 -14.96 -11.80
C LYS A 178 41.94 -14.18 -10.84
N ARG A 179 42.35 -12.99 -10.37
CA ARG A 179 41.53 -12.08 -9.52
C ARG A 179 40.28 -11.59 -10.26
N VAL A 180 40.44 -11.10 -11.49
CA VAL A 180 39.34 -10.59 -12.33
C VAL A 180 38.33 -11.70 -12.67
N GLN A 181 38.79 -12.91 -12.98
CA GLN A 181 37.90 -14.06 -13.22
C GLN A 181 37.12 -14.48 -11.96
N ALA A 182 37.72 -14.38 -10.77
CA ALA A 182 37.03 -14.62 -9.51
C ALA A 182 35.96 -13.55 -9.25
N GLN A 183 36.28 -12.27 -9.45
CA GLN A 183 35.34 -11.15 -9.33
C GLN A 183 34.16 -11.29 -10.30
N TYR A 184 34.43 -11.63 -11.58
CA TYR A 184 33.38 -11.85 -12.59
C TYR A 184 32.39 -12.97 -12.20
N LYS A 185 32.85 -14.06 -11.57
CA LYS A 185 31.97 -15.12 -11.06
C LYS A 185 31.04 -14.59 -9.96
N ILE A 186 31.60 -13.85 -8.99
CA ILE A 186 30.85 -13.24 -7.88
C ILE A 186 29.80 -12.25 -8.41
N ASP A 187 30.17 -11.38 -9.36
CA ASP A 187 29.25 -10.40 -9.91
C ASP A 187 28.15 -11.06 -10.76
N LYS A 188 28.48 -12.12 -11.53
CA LYS A 188 27.48 -12.93 -12.25
C LYS A 188 26.47 -13.58 -11.29
N GLU A 189 26.92 -14.11 -10.16
CA GLU A 189 26.03 -14.65 -9.11
C GLU A 189 25.15 -13.55 -8.49
N ASN A 190 25.73 -12.38 -8.18
CA ASN A 190 24.98 -11.25 -7.62
C ASN A 190 23.89 -10.73 -8.59
N TRP A 191 24.20 -10.59 -9.88
CA TRP A 191 23.21 -10.21 -10.89
C TRP A 191 22.09 -11.25 -11.04
N ALA A 192 22.41 -12.54 -10.97
CA ALA A 192 21.40 -13.60 -10.99
C ALA A 192 20.47 -13.55 -9.75
N LEU A 193 21.03 -13.31 -8.57
CA LEU A 193 20.26 -13.15 -7.32
C LEU A 193 19.37 -11.90 -7.35
N GLN A 194 19.85 -10.78 -7.91
CA GLN A 194 19.02 -9.59 -8.11
C GLN A 194 17.88 -9.84 -9.11
N ALA A 195 18.15 -10.54 -10.22
CA ALA A 195 17.12 -10.90 -11.19
C ALA A 195 16.05 -11.83 -10.58
N GLU A 196 16.43 -12.82 -9.77
CA GLU A 196 15.50 -13.63 -8.98
C GLU A 196 14.65 -12.78 -8.02
N HIS A 197 15.28 -11.86 -7.28
CA HIS A 197 14.59 -11.00 -6.33
C HIS A 197 13.54 -10.11 -7.03
N PHE A 198 13.90 -9.46 -8.14
CA PHE A 198 12.95 -8.67 -8.93
C PHE A 198 11.84 -9.53 -9.54
N LYS A 199 12.13 -10.76 -9.99
CA LYS A 199 11.11 -11.71 -10.48
C LYS A 199 10.12 -12.12 -9.37
N LYS A 200 10.62 -12.38 -8.16
CA LYS A 200 9.78 -12.69 -6.98
C LYS A 200 8.90 -11.48 -6.61
N LEU A 201 9.46 -10.27 -6.63
CA LEU A 201 8.76 -9.02 -6.35
C LEU A 201 7.68 -8.69 -7.40
N LEU A 202 7.95 -8.97 -8.68
CA LEU A 202 6.97 -8.81 -9.76
C LEU A 202 5.82 -9.80 -9.60
N ASN A 203 6.12 -11.08 -9.32
CA ASN A 203 5.11 -12.11 -9.13
C ASN A 203 4.23 -11.82 -7.90
N SER A 204 4.80 -11.41 -6.76
CA SER A 204 3.99 -11.09 -5.57
C SER A 204 3.11 -9.86 -5.79
N LYS A 205 3.59 -8.86 -6.53
CA LYS A 205 2.78 -7.70 -6.94
C LYS A 205 1.64 -8.13 -7.88
N ASN A 206 1.92 -8.91 -8.92
CA ASN A 206 0.90 -9.42 -9.85
C ASN A 206 -0.18 -10.21 -9.12
N ASN A 207 0.18 -11.14 -8.24
CA ASN A 207 -0.77 -11.92 -7.44
C ASN A 207 -1.64 -11.01 -6.54
N SER A 208 -1.08 -9.92 -5.98
CA SER A 208 -1.84 -8.94 -5.20
C SER A 208 -2.79 -8.09 -6.05
N GLU A 209 -2.39 -7.75 -7.28
CA GLU A 209 -3.23 -7.00 -8.23
C GLU A 209 -4.37 -7.88 -8.76
N GLU A 210 -4.09 -9.15 -9.07
CA GLU A 210 -5.08 -10.15 -9.49
C GLU A 210 -6.13 -10.40 -8.39
N SER A 211 -5.71 -10.59 -7.14
CA SER A 211 -6.63 -10.68 -5.99
C SER A 211 -7.44 -9.40 -5.79
N SER A 212 -6.86 -8.22 -6.02
CA SER A 212 -7.59 -6.95 -5.95
C SER A 212 -8.60 -6.78 -7.10
N LEU A 213 -8.30 -7.30 -8.29
CA LEU A 213 -9.19 -7.31 -9.46
C LEU A 213 -10.35 -8.29 -9.27
N GLU A 214 -10.10 -9.47 -8.70
CA GLU A 214 -11.14 -10.43 -8.35
C GLU A 214 -12.09 -9.86 -7.29
N ALA A 215 -11.54 -9.22 -6.24
CA ALA A 215 -12.33 -8.51 -5.23
C ALA A 215 -13.18 -7.37 -5.85
N LEU A 216 -12.59 -6.56 -6.75
CA LEU A 216 -13.31 -5.50 -7.46
C LEU A 216 -14.40 -6.05 -8.39
N SER A 217 -14.17 -7.22 -9.00
CA SER A 217 -15.14 -7.92 -9.85
C SER A 217 -16.33 -8.42 -9.03
N ALA A 218 -16.06 -9.04 -7.87
CA ALA A 218 -17.07 -9.46 -6.92
C ALA A 218 -17.88 -8.27 -6.37
N GLU A 219 -17.23 -7.14 -6.10
CA GLU A 219 -17.92 -5.92 -5.64
C GLU A 219 -18.82 -5.33 -6.74
N LYS A 220 -18.37 -5.30 -8.00
CA LYS A 220 -19.21 -4.92 -9.16
C LYS A 220 -20.40 -5.86 -9.36
N ALA A 221 -20.24 -7.16 -9.09
CA ALA A 221 -21.34 -8.13 -9.14
C ALA A 221 -22.38 -7.89 -8.02
N LYS A 222 -21.93 -7.55 -6.79
CA LYS A 222 -22.83 -7.12 -5.70
C LYS A 222 -23.58 -5.84 -6.06
N ASN A 223 -22.88 -4.83 -6.60
CA ASN A 223 -23.51 -3.55 -6.95
C ASN A 223 -24.62 -3.72 -7.99
N ARG A 224 -24.41 -4.52 -9.05
CA ARG A 224 -25.47 -4.88 -10.02
C ARG A 224 -26.68 -5.56 -9.38
N ASN A 225 -26.47 -6.38 -8.35
CA ASN A 225 -27.54 -7.03 -7.59
C ASN A 225 -28.32 -6.03 -6.72
N LEU A 226 -27.64 -5.02 -6.17
CA LEU A 226 -28.25 -3.92 -5.42
C LEU A 226 -28.99 -2.94 -6.34
N GLU A 227 -28.43 -2.60 -7.50
CA GLU A 227 -29.07 -1.80 -8.55
C GLU A 227 -30.39 -2.43 -9.01
N GLY A 228 -30.40 -3.75 -9.27
CA GLY A 228 -31.64 -4.49 -9.57
C GLY A 228 -32.68 -4.41 -8.45
N LYS A 229 -32.27 -4.55 -7.19
CA LYS A 229 -33.15 -4.44 -6.00
C LYS A 229 -33.63 -3.03 -5.69
N ILE A 230 -32.96 -2.01 -6.22
CA ILE A 230 -33.44 -0.62 -6.18
C ILE A 230 -34.54 -0.47 -7.25
N LEU A 231 -34.27 -0.89 -8.49
CA LEU A 231 -35.25 -0.85 -9.57
C LEU A 231 -36.54 -1.64 -9.26
N GLU A 232 -36.43 -2.83 -8.66
CA GLU A 232 -37.58 -3.62 -8.16
C GLU A 232 -38.43 -2.83 -7.14
N LYS A 233 -37.79 -2.02 -6.28
CA LYS A 233 -38.48 -1.20 -5.28
C LYS A 233 -39.06 0.07 -5.87
N ASP A 234 -38.40 0.70 -6.82
CA ASP A 234 -38.90 1.90 -7.49
C ASP A 234 -40.19 1.55 -8.25
N ILE A 235 -40.20 0.42 -8.98
CA ILE A 235 -41.41 -0.13 -9.62
C ILE A 235 -42.52 -0.42 -8.60
N MET A 236 -42.18 -0.96 -7.41
CA MET A 236 -43.16 -1.19 -6.34
C MET A 236 -43.69 0.11 -5.74
N ILE A 237 -42.85 1.15 -5.62
CA ILE A 237 -43.24 2.48 -5.14
C ILE A 237 -44.19 3.15 -6.14
N ASP A 238 -43.89 3.08 -7.43
CA ASP A 238 -44.77 3.63 -8.48
C ASP A 238 -46.14 2.94 -8.50
N SER A 239 -46.18 1.60 -8.38
CA SER A 239 -47.44 0.84 -8.27
C SER A 239 -48.24 1.20 -7.01
N LEU A 240 -47.59 1.41 -5.87
CA LEU A 240 -48.26 1.86 -4.64
C LEU A 240 -48.73 3.33 -4.73
N ASN A 241 -48.01 4.19 -5.44
CA ASN A 241 -48.43 5.57 -5.71
C ASN A 241 -49.67 5.60 -6.62
N GLU A 242 -49.77 4.70 -7.60
CA GLU A 242 -50.95 4.54 -8.45
C GLU A 242 -52.16 4.05 -7.64
N GLU A 243 -52.00 3.03 -6.78
CA GLU A 243 -53.06 2.59 -5.85
C GLU A 243 -53.50 3.72 -4.90
N ILE A 244 -52.56 4.49 -4.34
CA ILE A 244 -52.86 5.65 -3.49
C ILE A 244 -53.63 6.72 -4.28
N TYR A 245 -53.31 6.95 -5.55
CA TYR A 245 -54.02 7.90 -6.41
C TYR A 245 -55.46 7.45 -6.70
N GLU A 246 -55.67 6.17 -7.05
CA GLU A 246 -57.01 5.60 -7.23
C GLU A 246 -57.83 5.68 -5.93
N LEU A 247 -57.24 5.34 -4.79
CA LEU A 247 -57.91 5.41 -3.48
C LEU A 247 -58.28 6.84 -3.10
N GLN A 248 -57.44 7.84 -3.41
CA GLN A 248 -57.76 9.26 -3.22
C GLN A 248 -58.91 9.71 -4.14
N GLN A 249 -58.87 9.35 -5.43
CA GLN A 249 -59.93 9.68 -6.38
C GLN A 249 -61.27 9.05 -6.00
N ASN A 250 -61.26 7.79 -5.52
CA ASN A 250 -62.45 7.11 -5.00
C ASN A 250 -62.97 7.76 -3.72
N LEU A 251 -62.08 8.14 -2.78
CA LEU A 251 -62.46 8.83 -1.54
C LEU A 251 -63.09 10.19 -1.82
N ASP A 252 -62.53 11.00 -2.72
CA ASP A 252 -63.07 12.32 -3.06
C ASP A 252 -64.39 12.21 -3.86
N SER A 253 -64.51 11.19 -4.70
CA SER A 253 -65.80 10.84 -5.34
C SER A 253 -66.86 10.49 -4.30
N GLN A 254 -66.53 9.70 -3.27
CA GLN A 254 -67.45 9.42 -2.16
C GLN A 254 -67.77 10.66 -1.32
N LYS A 255 -66.80 11.55 -1.03
CA LYS A 255 -67.07 12.81 -0.33
C LYS A 255 -68.10 13.65 -1.09
N GLU A 256 -67.94 13.79 -2.40
CA GLU A 256 -68.83 14.59 -3.25
C GLU A 256 -70.23 13.96 -3.39
N ILE A 257 -70.33 12.62 -3.45
CA ILE A 257 -71.62 11.90 -3.39
C ILE A 257 -72.30 12.11 -2.03
N ASN A 258 -71.57 11.93 -0.92
CA ASN A 258 -72.11 12.09 0.42
C ASN A 258 -72.52 13.53 0.72
N LYS A 259 -71.77 14.51 0.21
CA LYS A 259 -72.14 15.93 0.24
C LYS A 259 -73.46 16.17 -0.50
N LYS A 260 -73.59 15.74 -1.76
CA LYS A 260 -74.84 15.86 -2.54
C LYS A 260 -76.04 15.20 -1.85
N ASN A 261 -75.83 14.05 -1.21
CA ASN A 261 -76.86 13.38 -0.39
C ASN A 261 -77.22 14.20 0.85
N THR A 262 -76.25 14.87 1.48
CA THR A 262 -76.46 15.74 2.66
C THR A 262 -77.21 17.01 2.27
N ASP A 263 -76.73 17.74 1.27
CA ASP A 263 -77.37 18.93 0.70
C ASP A 263 -78.84 18.66 0.32
N ARG A 264 -79.11 17.49 -0.28
CA ARG A 264 -80.45 17.02 -0.63
C ARG A 264 -81.31 16.74 0.62
N LEU A 265 -80.79 16.03 1.61
CA LEU A 265 -81.52 15.73 2.84
C LEU A 265 -81.81 16.98 3.66
N GLU A 266 -80.91 17.98 3.64
CA GLU A 266 -81.14 19.28 4.26
C GLU A 266 -82.26 20.06 3.56
N GLU A 267 -82.34 20.04 2.23
CA GLU A 267 -83.44 20.66 1.48
C GLU A 267 -84.78 19.93 1.67
N GLU A 268 -84.79 18.60 1.67
CA GLU A 268 -85.99 17.80 2.00
C GLU A 268 -86.44 18.06 3.46
N LEU A 269 -85.51 18.23 4.40
CA LEU A 269 -85.78 18.62 5.78
C LEU A 269 -86.28 20.07 5.90
N ARG A 270 -85.74 21.01 5.12
CA ARG A 270 -86.17 22.41 5.08
C ARG A 270 -87.59 22.53 4.53
N LYS A 271 -87.90 21.79 3.47
CA LYS A 271 -89.25 21.72 2.87
C LYS A 271 -90.27 21.11 3.83
N THR A 272 -89.96 19.97 4.45
CA THR A 272 -90.89 19.33 5.41
C THR A 272 -91.10 20.17 6.68
N LYS A 273 -90.08 20.90 7.16
CA LYS A 273 -90.26 21.90 8.24
C LYS A 273 -91.20 23.05 7.82
N LEU A 274 -91.07 23.57 6.60
CA LEU A 274 -91.98 24.58 6.07
C LEU A 274 -93.43 24.07 5.99
N GLU A 275 -93.64 22.87 5.44
CA GLU A 275 -94.96 22.22 5.35
C GLU A 275 -95.58 21.94 6.73
N LEU A 276 -94.77 21.60 7.74
CA LEU A 276 -95.22 21.44 9.13
C LEU A 276 -95.62 22.78 9.76
N ASN A 277 -94.78 23.82 9.69
CA ASN A 277 -95.11 25.14 10.21
C ASN A 277 -96.39 25.70 9.56
N ASP A 278 -96.59 25.47 8.26
CA ASP A 278 -97.80 25.88 7.54
C ASP A 278 -99.05 25.13 8.01
N LYS A 279 -98.90 23.87 8.41
CA LYS A 279 -99.96 23.05 8.97
C LYS A 279 -100.27 23.43 10.42
N GLU A 280 -99.27 23.72 11.23
CA GLU A 280 -99.44 24.23 12.59
C GLU A 280 -100.18 25.57 12.57
N ARG A 281 -99.74 26.53 11.74
CA ARG A 281 -100.40 27.83 11.53
C ARG A 281 -101.90 27.70 11.18
N ARG A 282 -102.25 26.78 10.27
CA ARG A 282 -103.66 26.49 9.92
C ARG A 282 -104.45 25.84 11.07
N LEU A 283 -103.80 25.02 11.90
CA LEU A 283 -104.42 24.41 13.08
C LEU A 283 -104.61 25.43 14.22
N GLU A 284 -103.68 26.36 14.42
CA GLU A 284 -103.82 27.48 15.36
C GLU A 284 -104.96 28.42 14.95
N GLU A 285 -105.05 28.77 13.66
CA GLU A 285 -106.13 29.58 13.10
C GLU A 285 -107.50 28.89 13.23
N ALA A 286 -107.58 27.59 12.91
CA ALA A 286 -108.78 26.80 13.14
C ALA A 286 -109.15 26.72 14.64
N ASN A 287 -108.17 26.56 15.54
CA ASN A 287 -108.40 26.52 16.99
C ASN A 287 -108.90 27.87 17.53
N ARG A 288 -108.36 29.00 17.05
CA ARG A 288 -108.88 30.35 17.33
C ARG A 288 -110.33 30.48 16.89
N ASN A 289 -110.65 30.06 15.65
CA ASN A 289 -112.02 30.08 15.14
C ASN A 289 -112.98 29.20 15.97
N TYR A 290 -112.52 28.04 16.47
CA TYR A 290 -113.31 27.23 17.40
C TYR A 290 -113.49 27.89 18.78
N GLN A 291 -112.48 28.58 19.33
CA GLN A 291 -112.61 29.35 20.57
C GLN A 291 -113.59 30.53 20.42
N GLU A 292 -113.59 31.20 19.27
CA GLU A 292 -114.61 32.21 18.94
C GLU A 292 -116.02 31.62 18.83
N MET A 293 -116.18 30.42 18.25
CA MET A 293 -117.49 29.75 18.25
C MET A 293 -117.92 29.33 19.66
N ILE A 294 -117.00 28.83 20.49
CA ILE A 294 -117.28 28.43 21.87
C ILE A 294 -117.75 29.65 22.68
N THR A 295 -117.03 30.77 22.64
CA THR A 295 -117.43 32.00 23.36
C THR A 295 -118.75 32.59 22.87
N LYS A 296 -119.04 32.53 21.56
CA LYS A 296 -120.36 32.88 21.00
C LYS A 296 -121.48 31.94 21.49
N LYS A 297 -121.21 30.63 21.62
CA LYS A 297 -122.20 29.68 22.18
C LYS A 297 -122.34 29.75 23.70
N GLU A 298 -121.28 30.10 24.43
CA GLU A 298 -121.34 30.33 25.88
C GLU A 298 -122.11 31.60 26.25
N THR A 299 -122.10 32.63 25.40
CA THR A 299 -122.93 33.83 25.57
C THR A 299 -124.40 33.55 25.27
N GLU A 300 -124.71 32.88 24.16
CA GLU A 300 -126.06 32.38 23.84
C GLU A 300 -126.63 31.46 24.94
N ILE A 301 -125.83 30.55 25.49
CA ILE A 301 -126.22 29.71 26.65
C ILE A 301 -126.48 30.55 27.91
N ARG A 302 -125.76 31.67 28.10
CA ARG A 302 -125.93 32.57 29.26
C ARG A 302 -127.23 33.37 29.15
N GLU A 303 -127.56 33.85 27.96
CA GLU A 303 -128.82 34.52 27.62
C GLU A 303 -130.01 33.56 27.78
N LEU A 304 -129.92 32.33 27.25
CA LEU A 304 -130.95 31.30 27.43
C LEU A 304 -131.14 30.92 28.91
N ARG A 305 -130.08 30.88 29.72
CA ARG A 305 -130.17 30.66 31.18
C ARG A 305 -130.84 31.83 31.91
N LEU A 306 -130.57 33.07 31.50
CA LEU A 306 -131.27 34.26 31.99
C LEU A 306 -132.77 34.14 31.69
N HIS A 307 -133.14 33.85 30.45
CA HIS A 307 -134.54 33.74 30.04
C HIS A 307 -135.28 32.58 30.72
N ILE A 308 -134.61 31.44 30.95
CA ILE A 308 -135.15 30.35 31.79
C ILE A 308 -135.36 30.81 33.25
N SER A 309 -134.49 31.66 33.79
CA SER A 309 -134.68 32.24 35.13
C SER A 309 -135.89 33.19 35.20
N GLU A 310 -136.12 33.99 34.16
CA GLU A 310 -137.31 34.84 34.01
C GLU A 310 -138.59 34.01 33.92
N LEU A 311 -138.60 32.98 33.05
CA LEU A 311 -139.74 32.07 32.90
C LEU A 311 -140.05 31.33 34.21
N ASN A 312 -139.03 30.93 34.98
CA ASN A 312 -139.23 30.34 36.31
C ASN A 312 -139.82 31.33 37.33
N LYS A 313 -139.39 32.60 37.33
CA LYS A 313 -140.03 33.65 38.16
C LYS A 313 -141.50 33.85 37.78
N MET A 314 -141.80 33.94 36.49
CA MET A 314 -143.16 34.05 35.97
C MET A 314 -144.01 32.82 36.32
N ASN A 315 -143.44 31.62 36.25
CA ASN A 315 -144.15 30.38 36.60
C ASN A 315 -144.43 30.29 38.12
N ASN A 316 -143.50 30.73 38.97
CA ASN A 316 -143.71 30.80 40.41
C ASN A 316 -144.84 31.77 40.77
N LEU A 317 -144.85 32.99 40.19
CA LEU A 317 -145.94 33.96 40.37
C LEU A 317 -147.30 33.40 39.90
N ASN A 318 -147.30 32.67 38.79
CA ASN A 318 -148.50 32.02 38.25
C ASN A 318 -148.97 30.88 39.18
N GLU A 319 -148.06 30.11 39.78
CA GLU A 319 -148.38 29.06 40.75
C GLU A 319 -148.87 29.63 42.10
N GLU A 320 -148.33 30.75 42.56
CA GLU A 320 -148.86 31.53 43.70
C GLU A 320 -150.30 31.99 43.43
N ALA A 321 -150.57 32.60 42.26
CA ALA A 321 -151.91 33.00 41.85
C ALA A 321 -152.87 31.79 41.77
N ARG A 322 -152.40 30.65 41.25
CA ARG A 322 -153.15 29.39 41.19
C ARG A 322 -153.46 28.83 42.59
N ASN A 323 -152.58 29.04 43.55
CA ASN A 323 -152.75 28.62 44.95
C ASN A 323 -153.54 29.64 45.79
N ALA A 324 -153.71 30.89 45.33
CA ALA A 324 -154.75 31.79 45.82
C ALA A 324 -156.14 31.34 45.33
N LEU A 325 -156.31 31.14 44.02
CA LEU A 325 -157.55 30.62 43.42
C LEU A 325 -158.02 29.27 44.01
N LYS A 326 -157.10 28.37 44.37
CA LYS A 326 -157.46 27.13 45.09
C LYS A 326 -158.04 27.37 46.48
N ARG A 327 -157.59 28.39 47.22
CA ARG A 327 -158.10 28.72 48.56
C ARG A 327 -159.51 29.31 48.46
N GLU A 328 -159.69 30.31 47.60
CA GLU A 328 -160.98 30.91 47.26
C GLU A 328 -162.00 29.85 46.75
N HIS A 329 -161.53 28.87 45.97
CA HIS A 329 -162.36 27.75 45.50
C HIS A 329 -162.67 26.68 46.57
N ILE A 330 -161.90 26.62 47.66
CA ILE A 330 -162.21 25.80 48.84
C ILE A 330 -163.23 26.52 49.74
N GLU A 331 -163.08 27.83 49.92
CA GLU A 331 -164.03 28.66 50.69
C GLU A 331 -165.41 28.69 50.01
N THR A 332 -165.49 28.95 48.70
CA THR A 332 -166.77 28.83 47.96
C THR A 332 -167.34 27.41 47.99
N ARG A 333 -166.50 26.36 48.05
CA ARG A 333 -166.98 24.98 48.20
C ARG A 333 -167.55 24.71 49.59
N HIS A 334 -167.02 25.34 50.64
CA HIS A 334 -167.62 25.31 51.97
C HIS A 334 -168.98 26.03 51.97
N TYR A 335 -169.06 27.27 51.48
CA TYR A 335 -170.33 27.99 51.36
C TYR A 335 -171.39 27.20 50.57
N VAL A 336 -171.03 26.56 49.46
CA VAL A 336 -171.95 25.69 48.70
C VAL A 336 -172.37 24.47 49.51
N LYS A 337 -171.46 23.86 50.28
CA LYS A 337 -171.76 22.69 51.12
C LYS A 337 -172.75 23.05 52.23
N ASP A 338 -172.52 24.17 52.92
CA ASP A 338 -173.40 24.65 53.99
C ASP A 338 -174.81 24.97 53.44
N ILE A 339 -174.89 25.57 52.24
CA ILE A 339 -176.16 25.79 51.52
C ILE A 339 -176.84 24.47 51.15
N THR A 340 -176.12 23.43 50.70
CA THR A 340 -176.74 22.11 50.45
C THR A 340 -177.23 21.45 51.73
N GLU A 341 -176.50 21.56 52.84
CA GLU A 341 -176.86 20.93 54.12
C GLU A 341 -178.14 21.58 54.71
N ILE A 342 -178.31 22.89 54.56
CA ILE A 342 -179.55 23.63 54.86
C ILE A 342 -180.71 23.15 53.96
N ASN A 343 -180.47 22.97 52.66
CA ASN A 343 -181.51 22.52 51.72
C ASN A 343 -181.94 21.06 51.96
N GLU A 344 -181.04 20.15 52.33
CA GLU A 344 -181.39 18.77 52.67
C GLU A 344 -182.26 18.70 53.94
N GLN A 345 -181.96 19.51 54.97
CA GLN A 345 -182.81 19.64 56.16
C GLN A 345 -184.23 20.14 55.82
N LEU A 346 -184.34 21.05 54.84
CA LEU A 346 -185.63 21.55 54.34
C LEU A 346 -186.42 20.46 53.59
N VAL A 347 -185.74 19.72 52.71
CA VAL A 347 -186.33 18.63 51.91
C VAL A 347 -186.80 17.46 52.78
N ASP A 348 -186.03 17.06 53.79
CA ASP A 348 -186.41 15.98 54.70
C ASP A 348 -187.51 16.37 55.69
N SER A 349 -187.71 17.67 55.92
CA SER A 349 -188.91 18.18 56.62
C SER A 349 -190.15 18.04 55.73
N LEU A 350 -190.07 18.45 54.46
CA LEU A 350 -191.16 18.34 53.48
C LEU A 350 -191.57 16.89 53.17
N LYS A 351 -190.64 15.92 53.22
CA LYS A 351 -190.95 14.49 53.07
C LYS A 351 -191.86 13.98 54.20
N ARG A 352 -191.57 14.34 55.46
CA ARG A 352 -192.36 13.91 56.63
C ARG A 352 -193.79 14.42 56.56
N GLU A 353 -193.98 15.67 56.13
CA GLU A 353 -195.33 16.26 56.00
C GLU A 353 -196.17 15.57 54.91
N ASN A 354 -195.58 15.28 53.74
CA ASN A 354 -196.29 14.61 52.65
C ASN A 354 -196.64 13.15 52.98
N GLN A 355 -195.79 12.45 53.75
CA GLN A 355 -196.04 11.05 54.11
C GLN A 355 -197.24 10.88 55.06
N VAL A 356 -197.58 11.91 55.86
CA VAL A 356 -198.81 11.95 56.67
C VAL A 356 -200.06 12.16 55.82
N LYS A 357 -199.96 12.90 54.70
CA LYS A 357 -201.11 13.24 53.84
C LYS A 357 -201.50 12.13 52.84
N PHE A 358 -200.63 11.18 52.54
CA PHE A 358 -200.82 10.26 51.41
C PHE A 358 -201.65 9.00 51.69
N LEU A 359 -201.64 8.45 52.91
CA LEU A 359 -202.21 7.10 53.19
C LEU A 359 -203.45 7.07 54.10
N LEU A 360 -204.17 8.18 54.21
CA LEU A 360 -205.57 8.16 54.68
C LEU A 360 -206.55 7.77 53.55
N ASN A 361 -206.13 7.86 52.28
CA ASN A 361 -207.06 7.94 51.15
C ASN A 361 -206.56 7.29 49.84
N ASN A 362 -206.27 5.98 49.86
CA ASN A 362 -206.84 5.02 48.89
C ASN A 362 -206.37 3.57 49.11
N SER A 363 -207.34 2.66 49.16
CA SER A 363 -207.14 1.21 48.99
C SER A 363 -207.68 0.81 47.61
N MET A 364 -206.82 0.65 46.60
CA MET A 364 -207.05 -0.11 45.35
C MET A 364 -205.85 0.00 44.37
N ARG A 365 -205.25 -1.16 44.01
CA ARG A 365 -204.41 -1.48 42.81
C ARG A 365 -203.31 -0.46 42.37
N GLU A 366 -202.01 -0.74 42.54
CA GLU A 366 -201.13 -1.69 41.80
C GLU A 366 -200.81 -1.33 40.33
N ARG A 367 -199.60 -1.53 39.74
CA ARG A 367 -198.20 -1.85 40.18
C ARG A 367 -197.24 -1.63 38.98
N SER A 368 -195.92 -1.43 39.17
CA SER A 368 -194.97 -1.27 38.03
C SER A 368 -193.46 -1.54 38.29
N LEU A 369 -192.78 -2.16 37.29
CA LEU A 369 -191.45 -1.92 36.67
C LEU A 369 -190.22 -1.42 37.52
N SER A 370 -189.04 -2.08 37.47
CA SER A 370 -187.81 -1.83 36.63
C SER A 370 -187.06 -0.47 36.82
N SER A 371 -185.74 -0.27 37.05
CA SER A 371 -184.41 -0.94 36.77
C SER A 371 -183.73 -0.52 35.42
N LYS A 372 -182.40 -0.28 35.19
CA LYS A 372 -181.05 -0.70 35.72
C LYS A 372 -179.84 0.23 35.31
N SER A 373 -178.61 -0.03 35.84
CA SER A 373 -177.24 0.23 35.23
C SER A 373 -176.51 1.61 35.49
N SER A 374 -175.19 1.88 35.28
CA SER A 374 -173.90 1.09 35.29
C SER A 374 -172.55 1.90 35.05
N LYS A 375 -171.35 1.30 35.36
CA LYS A 375 -169.94 1.50 34.81
C LYS A 375 -169.07 2.77 35.15
N LYS A 376 -167.72 2.90 34.87
CA LYS A 376 -166.44 2.06 34.94
C LYS A 376 -165.19 2.75 34.24
N ARG A 377 -163.88 2.65 34.68
CA ARG A 377 -162.62 2.78 33.82
C ARG A 377 -161.22 2.29 34.37
N LYS A 378 -160.05 2.93 34.05
CA LYS A 378 -158.59 2.50 34.09
C LYS A 378 -157.60 3.73 34.00
N LYS A 379 -156.23 3.77 34.10
CA LYS A 379 -155.03 2.97 34.62
C LYS A 379 -153.69 3.80 34.36
N PHE A 380 -152.46 3.23 34.52
CA PHE A 380 -151.08 3.63 34.02
C PHE A 380 -150.16 4.49 34.96
N ALA A 381 -148.81 4.67 34.79
CA ALA A 381 -147.61 3.83 34.39
C ALA A 381 -146.25 4.65 34.46
N MET A 382 -145.03 4.05 34.60
CA MET A 382 -143.68 4.72 34.63
C MET A 382 -142.42 3.83 34.24
N SER A 383 -141.18 4.39 34.18
CA SER A 383 -139.93 3.88 33.47
C SER A 383 -138.57 4.55 33.89
N LEU A 384 -137.32 4.08 33.54
CA LEU A 384 -136.02 4.88 33.41
C LEU A 384 -134.70 4.17 32.82
N LYS A 385 -133.45 4.74 32.95
CA LYS A 385 -132.19 4.68 32.07
C LYS A 385 -130.81 4.70 32.88
N LYS A 386 -129.49 4.61 32.48
CA LYS A 386 -128.56 4.14 31.35
C LYS A 386 -127.00 4.13 31.77
N PRO A 387 -125.97 3.65 30.97
CA PRO A 387 -124.54 3.32 31.41
C PRO A 387 -123.26 3.87 30.62
N SER A 388 -121.97 3.58 31.04
CA SER A 388 -120.62 3.77 30.33
C SER A 388 -119.38 3.13 31.13
N PHE A 389 -118.01 3.10 30.89
CA PHE A 389 -116.98 3.49 29.85
C PHE A 389 -115.44 3.04 30.14
N LYS A 390 -114.54 2.87 29.12
CA LYS A 390 -112.99 3.03 29.05
C LYS A 390 -111.95 2.03 29.72
N LYS A 391 -110.59 2.23 29.72
CA LYS A 391 -109.45 1.98 28.71
C LYS A 391 -107.96 2.09 29.31
N ILE A 392 -106.82 1.60 28.71
CA ILE A 392 -105.39 1.54 29.30
C ILE A 392 -104.15 1.72 28.28
N PRO A 393 -102.88 2.16 28.66
CA PRO A 393 -101.65 2.36 27.77
C PRO A 393 -100.14 2.14 28.29
N LYS A 394 -99.10 2.25 27.38
CA LYS A 394 -97.66 2.81 27.48
C LYS A 394 -96.27 2.01 27.52
N THR A 395 -95.10 2.66 27.84
CA THR A 395 -93.67 2.51 27.27
C THR A 395 -92.49 3.11 28.16
N SER A 396 -91.10 3.06 28.06
CA SER A 396 -89.94 2.40 27.30
C SER A 396 -88.49 3.01 27.62
N LYS A 397 -87.30 2.46 27.18
CA LYS A 397 -85.84 3.00 27.05
C LYS A 397 -84.77 2.71 28.20
N HIS A 398 -83.39 2.83 28.18
CA HIS A 398 -82.18 2.86 27.24
C HIS A 398 -80.77 2.90 28.01
N LYS A 399 -79.56 2.54 27.45
CA LYS A 399 -78.16 2.95 27.93
C LYS A 399 -76.89 2.69 27.00
N ARG A 400 -75.67 3.22 27.29
CA ARG A 400 -74.34 3.15 26.54
C ARG A 400 -73.08 3.61 27.39
N GLU A 401 -71.79 3.38 26.98
CA GLU A 401 -70.48 4.16 27.17
C GLU A 401 -69.10 3.37 27.33
N VAL A 402 -67.91 4.04 27.26
CA VAL A 402 -66.51 3.61 26.82
C VAL A 402 -65.39 4.60 27.41
N SER A 403 -64.00 4.54 27.47
CA SER A 403 -62.75 3.82 26.96
C SER A 403 -61.40 4.09 27.77
N GLU A 404 -60.34 3.25 27.58
CA GLU A 404 -58.82 3.47 27.53
C GLU A 404 -57.96 4.04 28.72
N GLY A 405 -56.60 3.92 28.82
CA GLY A 405 -55.48 3.33 28.00
C GLY A 405 -54.03 3.46 28.65
N SER A 406 -52.91 2.96 28.05
CA SER A 406 -51.53 2.94 28.71
C SER A 406 -50.21 2.71 27.88
N SER A 407 -49.05 3.21 28.39
CA SER A 407 -47.64 2.64 28.46
C SER A 407 -46.56 2.53 27.30
N SER A 408 -45.30 2.97 27.59
CA SER A 408 -43.95 2.26 27.45
C SER A 408 -42.80 2.61 26.42
N GLU A 409 -41.54 2.65 26.94
CA GLU A 409 -40.18 2.14 26.49
C GLU A 409 -39.14 2.73 25.45
N ARG A 410 -37.86 2.86 25.93
CA ARG A 410 -36.51 2.37 25.43
C ARG A 410 -35.50 3.08 24.44
N SER A 411 -34.21 3.06 24.87
CA SER A 411 -32.91 2.89 24.10
C SER A 411 -32.30 4.08 23.29
N SER A 412 -30.99 4.17 22.93
CA SER A 412 -29.68 3.61 23.43
C SER A 412 -28.43 4.20 22.67
N LYS A 413 -27.20 3.94 23.19
CA LYS A 413 -25.84 4.20 22.60
C LYS A 413 -25.36 5.68 22.55
N GLY A 414 -24.05 6.02 22.57
CA GLY A 414 -22.84 5.22 22.82
C GLY A 414 -21.74 5.41 21.74
N PHE A 415 -20.67 6.17 22.01
CA PHE A 415 -19.63 6.53 21.02
C PHE A 415 -18.22 6.62 21.65
N THR A 416 -17.17 6.14 20.97
CA THR A 416 -15.77 6.22 21.43
C THR A 416 -14.76 6.44 20.28
N PRO A 417 -13.60 7.11 20.50
CA PRO A 417 -12.65 7.42 19.41
C PRO A 417 -11.65 6.30 19.10
N ARG A 418 -11.24 6.19 17.82
CA ARG A 418 -10.15 5.29 17.37
C ARG A 418 -8.79 5.68 17.98
N ARG A 419 -8.01 4.68 18.40
CA ARG A 419 -6.56 4.82 18.60
C ARG A 419 -5.83 4.62 17.27
N HIS A 420 -4.91 5.54 16.93
CA HIS A 420 -3.93 5.28 15.86
C HIS A 420 -2.78 4.42 16.41
N VAL A 421 -2.53 3.27 15.79
CA VAL A 421 -1.34 2.45 16.03
C VAL A 421 -0.19 3.03 15.21
N LYS A 422 0.93 3.36 15.86
CA LYS A 422 2.18 3.71 15.17
C LYS A 422 2.98 2.43 14.91
N SER A 423 3.43 2.23 13.68
CA SER A 423 4.25 1.07 13.31
C SER A 423 5.63 1.12 13.99
N PRO A 424 6.26 -0.03 14.35
CA PRO A 424 7.48 -0.02 15.14
C PRO A 424 8.72 0.39 14.32
N SER A 425 9.53 1.31 14.84
CA SER A 425 10.58 2.03 14.09
C SER A 425 11.91 1.28 13.92
N TYR A 426 11.93 -0.05 14.04
CA TYR A 426 13.16 -0.84 14.06
C TYR A 426 13.70 -1.15 12.64
N LEU A 427 12.81 -1.24 11.65
CA LEU A 427 13.10 -1.76 10.30
C LEU A 427 13.94 -0.84 9.41
N ASP A 428 13.93 0.49 9.63
CA ASP A 428 14.75 1.41 8.82
C ASP A 428 16.25 1.39 9.21
N SER A 429 16.58 0.88 10.41
CA SER A 429 17.97 0.82 10.88
C SER A 429 18.89 -0.06 10.02
N ASN A 430 18.35 -1.09 9.35
CA ASN A 430 19.12 -1.93 8.43
C ASN A 430 19.22 -1.35 7.00
N LYS A 431 18.21 -0.60 6.52
CA LYS A 431 18.26 0.04 5.19
C LYS A 431 19.39 1.07 5.08
N ASN A 432 19.66 1.80 6.17
CA ASN A 432 20.73 2.79 6.19
C ASN A 432 22.12 2.12 6.16
N LYS A 433 22.34 1.06 6.97
CA LYS A 433 23.59 0.27 6.95
C LYS A 433 23.85 -0.40 5.59
N GLU A 434 22.80 -0.78 4.88
CA GLU A 434 22.89 -1.35 3.54
C GLU A 434 23.36 -0.33 2.51
N ARG A 435 22.74 0.86 2.47
CA ARG A 435 23.18 1.97 1.60
C ARG A 435 24.60 2.43 1.91
N GLU A 436 24.98 2.45 3.18
CA GLU A 436 26.34 2.77 3.63
C GLU A 436 27.36 1.74 3.10
N LEU A 437 27.03 0.45 3.15
CA LEU A 437 27.82 -0.63 2.56
C LEU A 437 27.91 -0.52 1.02
N GLU A 438 26.79 -0.26 0.33
CA GLU A 438 26.76 -0.05 -1.12
C GLU A 438 27.62 1.14 -1.54
N PHE A 439 27.52 2.27 -0.81
CA PHE A 439 28.32 3.46 -1.08
C PHE A 439 29.82 3.18 -0.90
N ARG A 440 30.22 2.53 0.20
CA ARG A 440 31.64 2.21 0.45
C ARG A 440 32.20 1.17 -0.54
N ILE A 441 31.35 0.28 -1.05
CA ILE A 441 31.70 -0.64 -2.15
C ILE A 441 31.96 0.16 -3.44
N GLN A 442 31.06 1.07 -3.84
CA GLN A 442 31.26 1.91 -5.03
C GLN A 442 32.49 2.82 -4.94
N GLU A 443 32.78 3.32 -3.73
CA GLU A 443 33.97 4.13 -3.46
C GLU A 443 35.25 3.33 -3.70
N LEU A 444 35.37 2.13 -3.13
CA LEU A 444 36.52 1.23 -3.33
C LEU A 444 36.66 0.75 -4.79
N ASP A 445 35.55 0.42 -5.47
CA ASP A 445 35.58 0.08 -6.90
C ASP A 445 36.12 1.24 -7.76
N ARG A 446 35.82 2.51 -7.40
CA ARG A 446 36.41 3.71 -8.05
C ARG A 446 37.88 3.89 -7.72
N GLU A 447 38.28 3.76 -6.46
CA GLU A 447 39.68 3.91 -6.04
C GLU A 447 40.59 2.86 -6.69
N ILE A 448 40.15 1.60 -6.77
CA ILE A 448 40.87 0.53 -7.46
C ILE A 448 40.95 0.82 -8.98
N SER A 449 39.89 1.38 -9.57
CA SER A 449 39.90 1.79 -10.98
C SER A 449 40.90 2.92 -11.26
N GLN A 450 41.03 3.89 -10.33
CA GLN A 450 42.04 4.96 -10.41
C GLN A 450 43.47 4.41 -10.30
N LEU A 451 43.73 3.55 -9.31
CA LEU A 451 45.05 2.90 -9.15
C LEU A 451 45.43 2.05 -10.37
N ASN A 452 44.49 1.30 -10.95
CA ASN A 452 44.69 0.53 -12.18
C ASN A 452 44.99 1.45 -13.39
N GLY A 453 44.37 2.63 -13.45
CA GLY A 453 44.69 3.67 -14.42
C GLY A 453 46.14 4.18 -14.28
N MET A 454 46.57 4.50 -13.06
CA MET A 454 47.94 4.92 -12.77
C MET A 454 48.96 3.80 -13.06
N TYR A 455 48.65 2.56 -12.68
CA TYR A 455 49.49 1.38 -12.95
C TYR A 455 49.75 1.22 -14.46
N LYS A 456 48.69 1.37 -15.29
CA LYS A 456 48.80 1.34 -16.75
C LYS A 456 49.60 2.51 -17.32
N GLN A 457 49.49 3.71 -16.75
CA GLN A 457 50.32 4.85 -17.16
C GLN A 457 51.81 4.62 -16.84
N LEU A 458 52.13 4.07 -15.66
CA LEU A 458 53.51 3.69 -15.33
C LEU A 458 54.04 2.56 -16.23
N LEU A 459 53.18 1.60 -16.62
CA LEU A 459 53.56 0.56 -17.57
C LEU A 459 53.92 1.15 -18.95
N LEU A 460 53.10 2.07 -19.47
CA LEU A 460 53.38 2.78 -20.73
C LEU A 460 54.61 3.72 -20.62
N MET A 461 54.96 4.16 -19.41
CA MET A 461 56.22 4.86 -19.15
C MET A 461 57.43 3.91 -19.06
N SER A 462 57.24 2.59 -19.02
CA SER A 462 58.38 1.63 -19.02
C SER A 462 58.98 1.41 -20.40
N ASP A 463 58.28 1.82 -21.46
CA ASP A 463 58.74 1.78 -22.86
C ASP A 463 59.69 2.96 -23.21
N ASP A 464 59.85 3.97 -22.34
CA ASP A 464 60.82 5.06 -22.50
C ASP A 464 62.24 4.59 -22.12
N GLU A 465 63.11 4.32 -23.10
CA GLU A 465 64.51 3.85 -22.92
C GLU A 465 65.39 4.72 -21.98
N ASN A 466 64.98 5.96 -21.70
CA ASN A 466 65.74 6.95 -20.93
C ASN A 466 65.32 7.07 -19.44
N ARG A 467 64.46 6.19 -18.91
CA ARG A 467 63.97 6.27 -17.51
C ARG A 467 64.71 5.33 -16.55
N ASP A 468 64.78 5.75 -15.29
CA ASP A 468 65.18 4.86 -14.19
C ASP A 468 64.10 3.80 -13.92
N LEU A 469 64.37 2.58 -14.42
CA LEU A 469 63.54 1.39 -14.18
C LEU A 469 63.47 1.01 -12.69
N GLY A 470 64.44 1.42 -11.86
CA GLY A 470 64.44 1.17 -10.41
C GLY A 470 63.31 1.93 -9.70
N SER A 471 63.28 3.25 -9.86
CA SER A 471 62.19 4.11 -9.37
C SER A 471 60.84 3.72 -9.96
N LEU A 472 60.79 3.39 -11.26
CA LEU A 472 59.54 2.99 -11.92
C LEU A 472 58.98 1.67 -11.35
N LYS A 473 59.85 0.67 -11.11
CA LYS A 473 59.47 -0.59 -10.46
C LYS A 473 58.96 -0.37 -9.04
N ALA A 474 59.64 0.45 -8.24
CA ALA A 474 59.20 0.75 -6.87
C ALA A 474 57.81 1.40 -6.82
N GLN A 475 57.48 2.26 -7.80
CA GLN A 475 56.14 2.87 -7.92
C GLN A 475 55.07 1.85 -8.38
N LEU A 476 55.42 0.94 -9.29
CA LEU A 476 54.52 -0.16 -9.70
C LEU A 476 54.23 -1.12 -8.53
N ASP A 477 55.24 -1.46 -7.73
CA ASP A 477 55.10 -2.32 -6.54
C ASP A 477 54.22 -1.68 -5.45
N ASP A 478 54.38 -0.36 -5.19
CA ASP A 478 53.54 0.40 -4.26
C ASP A 478 52.06 0.48 -4.71
N ILE A 479 51.80 0.78 -5.98
CA ILE A 479 50.43 0.82 -6.54
C ILE A 479 49.81 -0.59 -6.54
N SER A 480 50.59 -1.62 -6.85
CA SER A 480 50.18 -3.03 -6.76
C SER A 480 49.74 -3.41 -5.34
N GLY A 481 50.55 -3.08 -4.32
CA GLY A 481 50.20 -3.31 -2.91
C GLY A 481 48.92 -2.60 -2.49
N LYS A 482 48.76 -1.33 -2.88
CA LYS A 482 47.54 -0.54 -2.61
C LYS A 482 46.31 -1.11 -3.33
N MET A 483 46.45 -1.63 -4.55
CA MET A 483 45.39 -2.34 -5.27
C MET A 483 45.00 -3.65 -4.57
N GLU A 484 45.96 -4.42 -4.06
CA GLU A 484 45.70 -5.68 -3.38
C GLU A 484 44.99 -5.46 -2.03
N GLU A 485 45.44 -4.48 -1.23
CA GLU A 485 44.80 -4.11 0.04
C GLU A 485 43.36 -3.64 -0.17
N LYS A 486 43.12 -2.69 -1.08
CA LYS A 486 41.76 -2.22 -1.38
C LYS A 486 40.89 -3.34 -1.96
N SER A 487 41.45 -4.26 -2.75
CA SER A 487 40.73 -5.45 -3.23
C SER A 487 40.32 -6.39 -2.10
N LYS A 488 41.16 -6.61 -1.08
CA LYS A 488 40.84 -7.42 0.11
C LYS A 488 39.69 -6.79 0.91
N ILE A 489 39.74 -5.46 1.11
CA ILE A 489 38.67 -4.72 1.79
C ILE A 489 37.36 -4.83 0.97
N LEU A 490 37.39 -4.52 -0.33
CA LEU A 490 36.25 -4.60 -1.24
C LEU A 490 35.58 -5.99 -1.22
N TYR A 491 36.38 -7.07 -1.31
CA TYR A 491 35.88 -8.44 -1.24
C TYR A 491 35.18 -8.73 0.09
N SER A 492 35.73 -8.26 1.22
CA SER A 492 35.09 -8.42 2.54
C SER A 492 33.73 -7.72 2.63
N LEU A 493 33.60 -6.51 2.05
CA LEU A 493 32.36 -5.75 2.04
C LEU A 493 31.33 -6.34 1.07
N LYS A 494 31.73 -6.73 -0.15
CA LYS A 494 30.85 -7.43 -1.11
C LYS A 494 30.32 -8.74 -0.51
N ARG A 495 31.16 -9.51 0.20
CA ARG A 495 30.74 -10.73 0.93
C ARG A 495 29.77 -10.42 2.08
N LYS A 496 29.99 -9.34 2.84
CA LYS A 496 29.06 -8.91 3.91
C LYS A 496 27.71 -8.47 3.35
N HIS A 497 27.69 -7.70 2.26
CA HIS A 497 26.47 -7.29 1.56
C HIS A 497 25.70 -8.50 1.00
N GLN A 498 26.39 -9.47 0.36
CA GLN A 498 25.78 -10.72 -0.08
C GLN A 498 25.13 -11.51 1.08
N GLY A 499 25.71 -11.46 2.29
CA GLY A 499 25.12 -12.02 3.50
C GLY A 499 23.77 -11.41 3.86
N MET A 500 23.69 -10.07 3.90
CA MET A 500 22.43 -9.35 4.21
C MET A 500 21.34 -9.60 3.16
N LEU A 501 21.70 -9.71 1.88
CA LEU A 501 20.76 -10.07 0.81
C LEU A 501 20.18 -11.49 0.99
N ARG A 502 20.99 -12.45 1.45
CA ARG A 502 20.52 -13.81 1.77
C ARG A 502 19.59 -13.81 2.99
N GLU A 503 19.93 -13.04 4.03
CA GLU A 503 19.10 -12.87 5.23
C GLU A 503 17.72 -12.26 4.89
N LYS A 504 17.68 -11.26 4.00
CA LYS A 504 16.43 -10.72 3.44
C LYS A 504 15.60 -11.77 2.68
N MET A 505 16.22 -12.59 1.83
CA MET A 505 15.48 -13.63 1.10
C MET A 505 14.93 -14.74 2.01
N LEU A 506 15.48 -14.91 3.22
CA LEU A 506 14.95 -15.84 4.22
C LEU A 506 13.84 -15.23 5.10
N THR A 507 13.79 -13.90 5.24
CA THR A 507 12.81 -13.17 6.07
C THR A 507 11.60 -12.64 5.29
N PHE A 508 11.49 -13.01 4.00
CA PHE A 508 10.35 -12.71 3.12
C PHE A 508 9.52 -13.95 2.73
N ASN A 509 9.76 -15.10 3.37
CA ASN A 509 8.89 -16.28 3.36
C ASN A 509 8.03 -16.32 4.63
#